data_AF-A0A2V5UTR3-F1
#
_entry.id   AF-A0A2V5UTR3-F1
#
_cell.length_a   1.000
_cell.length_b   1.000
_cell.length_c   1.000
_cell.angle_alpha   90.00
_cell.angle_beta   90.00
_cell.angle_gamma   90.00
#
_symmetry.space_group_name_H-M   'P 1'
#
loop_
_entity.id
_entity.type
_entity.pdbx_description
1 polymer ?
#
loop_
_entity_poly.entity_id
_entity_poly.type
_entity_poly.pdbx_seq_one_letter_code
_entity_poly.pdbx_strand_id
1 'polypeptide(L)'
;MSTGRLDPKIPWLKSKVVEALVKPYATKAEAEQGIANSLREAYPDPAQANPIIKETQAIYRENFFPEVKVDWRTYPDFVGHKNWNGCFRCHDGKHVAADGKVSIKASDCRSCHLILAQGSGEALEQINAKGHDFIHTDAPYAEFSCVDCHTGGPQK
;
A
#
# COMPACT_ATOMS: atom_id res chain seq x y z
N MET A 1 4.10 11.60 6.49
CA MET A 1 4.99 12.63 5.90
C MET A 1 4.34 14.02 5.95
N SER A 2 3.03 14.15 5.77
CA SER A 2 2.29 15.42 5.89
C SER A 2 2.43 16.13 7.26
N THR A 3 2.78 15.41 8.32
CA THR A 3 3.02 15.96 9.66
C THR A 3 4.44 16.49 9.88
N GLY A 4 5.36 16.33 8.91
CA GLY A 4 6.75 16.78 9.03
C GLY A 4 7.63 16.00 10.01
N ARG A 5 7.09 14.96 10.68
CA ARG A 5 7.85 14.14 11.66
C ARG A 5 8.93 13.25 11.03
N LEU A 6 8.83 13.00 9.72
CA LEU A 6 9.80 12.28 8.90
C LEU A 6 10.06 13.12 7.65
N ASP A 7 11.32 13.45 7.36
CA ASP A 7 11.69 14.29 6.22
C ASP A 7 11.57 13.51 4.89
N PRO A 8 10.64 13.89 4.00
CA PRO A 8 10.47 13.22 2.71
C PRO A 8 11.67 13.32 1.78
N LYS A 9 12.62 14.23 2.03
CA LYS A 9 13.83 14.38 1.22
C LYS A 9 14.87 13.30 1.50
N ILE A 10 14.73 12.57 2.60
CA ILE A 10 15.64 11.46 2.92
C ILE A 10 15.40 10.33 1.90
N PRO A 11 16.43 9.93 1.13
CA PRO A 11 16.30 8.89 0.12
C PRO A 11 15.76 7.60 0.72
N TRP A 12 14.77 7.00 0.06
CA TRP A 12 14.18 5.70 0.42
C TRP A 12 13.53 5.64 1.81
N LEU A 13 13.32 6.78 2.50
CA LEU A 13 12.83 6.82 3.88
C LEU A 13 11.56 6.00 4.07
N LYS A 14 10.54 6.29 3.26
CA LYS A 14 9.26 5.60 3.34
C LYS A 14 9.42 4.08 3.16
N SER A 15 10.20 3.66 2.17
CA SER A 15 10.42 2.24 1.88
C SER A 15 11.09 1.54 3.05
N LYS A 16 12.17 2.10 3.60
CA LYS A 16 12.91 1.52 4.71
C LYS A 16 12.13 1.50 6.02
N VAL A 17 11.34 2.54 6.28
CA VAL A 17 10.44 2.58 7.43
C VAL A 17 9.36 1.51 7.33
N VAL A 18 8.67 1.41 6.19
CA VAL A 18 7.64 0.39 5.98
C VAL A 18 8.25 -1.01 6.04
N GLU A 19 9.39 -1.25 5.40
CA GLU A 19 10.14 -2.51 5.46
C GLU A 19 10.46 -2.92 6.90
N ALA A 20 10.94 -1.99 7.73
CA ALA A 20 11.23 -2.26 9.14
C ALA A 20 9.97 -2.53 9.96
N LEU A 21 8.88 -1.79 9.74
CA LEU A 21 7.61 -1.94 10.47
C LEU A 21 6.97 -3.31 10.25
N VAL A 22 7.02 -3.83 9.02
CA VAL A 22 6.22 -4.99 8.63
C VAL A 22 6.91 -6.34 8.84
N LYS A 23 8.15 -6.33 9.34
CA LYS A 23 8.87 -7.55 9.71
C LYS A 23 8.09 -8.32 10.77
N PRO A 24 8.15 -9.66 10.75
CA PRO A 24 7.49 -10.46 11.78
C PRO A 24 8.23 -10.27 13.12
N TYR A 25 7.48 -9.91 14.16
CA TYR A 25 7.97 -9.82 15.54
C TYR A 25 7.00 -10.54 16.46
N ALA A 26 7.49 -11.17 17.53
CA ALA A 26 6.67 -11.85 18.52
C ALA A 26 6.15 -10.89 19.60
N THR A 27 6.90 -9.82 19.91
CA THR A 27 6.54 -8.84 20.95
C THR A 27 6.86 -7.41 20.53
N LYS A 28 6.26 -6.42 21.20
CA LYS A 28 6.61 -5.01 20.97
C LYS A 28 8.09 -4.70 21.29
N ALA A 29 8.66 -5.31 22.33
CA ALA A 29 10.06 -5.10 22.69
C ALA A 29 11.03 -5.62 21.62
N GLU A 30 10.74 -6.81 21.07
CA GLU A 30 11.50 -7.36 19.94
C GLU A 30 11.40 -6.45 18.71
N ALA A 31 10.19 -5.96 18.40
CA ALA A 31 9.98 -5.04 17.29
C ALA A 31 10.77 -3.74 17.45
N GLU A 32 10.77 -3.14 18.63
CA GLU A 32 11.53 -1.90 18.89
C GLU A 32 13.03 -2.09 18.63
N GLN A 33 13.61 -3.20 19.09
CA GLN A 33 15.01 -3.53 18.84
C GLN A 33 15.27 -3.82 17.35
N GLY A 34 14.39 -4.61 16.71
CA GLY A 34 14.53 -4.98 15.31
C GLY A 34 14.42 -3.79 14.35
N ILE A 35 13.50 -2.87 14.64
CA ILE A 35 13.32 -1.60 13.92
C ILE A 35 14.57 -0.74 14.07
N ALA A 36 15.08 -0.58 15.30
CA ALA A 36 16.28 0.21 15.55
C ALA A 36 17.50 -0.35 14.81
N ASN A 37 17.69 -1.66 14.82
CA ASN A 37 18.79 -2.32 14.10
C ASN A 37 18.67 -2.10 12.58
N SER A 38 17.49 -2.37 12.02
CA SER A 38 17.25 -2.25 10.57
C SER A 38 17.46 -0.81 10.06
N LEU A 39 17.05 0.18 10.84
CA LEU A 39 17.16 1.59 10.44
C LEU A 39 18.56 2.18 10.66
N ARG A 40 19.33 1.69 11.65
CA ARG A 40 20.76 2.06 11.78
C ARG A 40 21.59 1.49 10.64
N GLU A 41 21.25 0.29 10.18
CA GLU A 41 21.88 -0.30 8.99
C GLU A 41 21.56 0.51 7.73
N ALA A 42 20.31 0.93 7.56
CA ALA A 42 19.89 1.75 6.41
C ALA A 42 20.41 3.19 6.45
N TYR A 43 20.58 3.76 7.64
CA TYR A 43 21.04 5.14 7.87
C TYR A 43 22.18 5.12 8.91
N PRO A 44 23.46 5.02 8.49
CA PRO A 44 24.58 4.88 9.41
C PRO A 44 24.85 6.09 10.31
N ASP A 45 24.47 7.30 9.89
CA ASP A 45 24.60 8.51 10.70
C ASP A 45 23.58 8.49 11.86
N PRO A 46 24.03 8.44 13.13
CA PRO A 46 23.12 8.45 14.28
C PRO A 46 22.24 9.69 14.36
N ALA A 47 22.72 10.85 13.91
CA ALA A 47 21.95 12.09 13.92
C ALA A 47 20.73 12.01 12.99
N GLN A 48 20.88 11.30 11.86
CA GLN A 48 19.80 11.00 10.93
C GLN A 48 18.93 9.83 11.41
N ALA A 49 19.54 8.75 11.90
CA ALA A 49 18.83 7.51 12.23
C ALA A 49 17.96 7.64 13.48
N ASN A 50 18.43 8.29 14.53
CA ASN A 50 17.75 8.32 15.82
C ASN A 50 16.33 8.95 15.75
N PRO A 51 16.12 10.08 15.05
CA PRO A 51 14.77 10.61 14.84
C PRO A 51 13.86 9.65 14.06
N ILE A 52 14.38 9.00 13.02
CA ILE A 52 13.62 8.05 12.20
C ILE A 52 13.20 6.84 13.03
N ILE A 53 14.12 6.28 13.82
CA ILE A 53 13.87 5.14 14.71
C ILE A 53 12.79 5.48 15.71
N LYS A 54 12.92 6.64 16.39
CA LYS A 54 11.96 7.09 17.40
C LYS A 54 10.54 7.16 16.84
N GLU A 55 10.38 7.79 15.67
CA GLU A 55 9.08 7.94 15.04
C GLU A 55 8.56 6.59 14.50
N THR A 56 9.43 5.75 13.94
CA THR A 56 9.03 4.43 13.44
C THR A 56 8.55 3.53 14.57
N GLN A 57 9.24 3.51 15.71
CA GLN A 57 8.79 2.78 16.90
C GLN A 57 7.47 3.32 17.45
N ALA A 58 7.24 4.63 17.39
CA ALA A 58 5.94 5.21 17.76
C ALA A 58 4.81 4.72 16.85
N ILE A 59 5.02 4.74 15.54
CA ILE A 59 4.08 4.18 14.55
C ILE A 59 3.79 2.71 14.86
N TYR A 60 4.83 1.91 15.14
CA TYR A 60 4.66 0.50 15.46
C TYR A 60 3.77 0.31 16.70
N ARG A 61 4.05 1.02 17.80
CA ARG A 61 3.29 0.88 19.06
C ARG A 61 1.80 1.17 18.90
N GLU A 62 1.45 2.12 18.02
CA GLU A 62 0.08 2.57 17.75
C GLU A 62 -0.67 1.65 16.78
N ASN A 63 0.01 0.92 15.90
CA ASN A 63 -0.63 0.23 14.77
C ASN A 63 -0.37 -1.28 14.71
N PHE A 64 0.56 -1.83 15.52
CA PHE A 64 0.97 -3.22 15.49
C PHE A 64 0.80 -3.90 16.86
N PHE A 65 0.19 -5.07 16.84
CA PHE A 65 -0.15 -5.89 18.01
C PHE A 65 0.37 -7.33 17.78
N PRO A 66 1.69 -7.54 17.89
CA PRO A 66 2.33 -8.81 17.52
C PRO A 66 1.84 -10.01 18.33
N GLU A 67 1.49 -9.80 19.61
CA GLU A 67 1.04 -10.85 20.51
C GLU A 67 -0.29 -11.48 20.07
N VAL A 68 -1.10 -10.73 19.31
CA VAL A 68 -2.37 -11.19 18.73
C VAL A 68 -2.35 -11.22 17.19
N LYS A 69 -1.17 -11.06 16.58
CA LYS A 69 -0.95 -11.14 15.12
C LYS A 69 -1.83 -10.17 14.32
N VAL A 70 -2.03 -8.97 14.84
CA VAL A 70 -2.80 -7.91 14.18
C VAL A 70 -1.90 -6.73 13.83
N ASP A 71 -1.98 -6.29 12.58
CA ASP A 71 -1.44 -5.01 12.12
C ASP A 71 -2.37 -4.37 11.08
N TRP A 72 -1.98 -3.21 10.56
CA TRP A 72 -2.73 -2.45 9.55
C TRP A 72 -3.01 -3.20 8.21
N ARG A 73 -2.39 -4.36 7.97
CA ARG A 73 -2.59 -5.25 6.81
C ARG A 73 -3.46 -6.45 7.14
N THR A 74 -3.82 -6.66 8.42
CA THR A 74 -4.56 -7.86 8.82
C THR A 74 -6.03 -7.78 8.39
N TYR A 75 -6.63 -6.60 8.47
CA TYR A 75 -8.05 -6.41 8.21
C TYR A 75 -8.29 -5.53 6.98
N PRO A 76 -9.32 -5.86 6.17
CA PRO A 76 -9.74 -5.02 5.07
C PRO A 76 -10.04 -3.59 5.52
N ASP A 77 -9.45 -2.62 4.84
CA ASP A 77 -10.04 -1.29 4.76
C ASP A 77 -11.04 -1.29 3.59
N PHE A 78 -12.19 -0.65 3.80
CA PHE A 78 -13.21 -0.48 2.78
C PHE A 78 -13.19 0.92 2.17
N VAL A 79 -12.05 1.62 2.26
CA VAL A 79 -11.88 2.97 1.70
C VAL A 79 -11.65 2.90 0.18
N GLY A 80 -11.06 1.80 -0.31
CA GLY A 80 -10.90 1.55 -1.74
C GLY A 80 -10.53 0.10 -2.06
N HIS A 81 -10.21 -0.18 -3.33
CA HIS A 81 -9.90 -1.52 -3.81
C HIS A 81 -8.43 -1.72 -4.24
N LYS A 82 -7.52 -0.82 -3.82
CA LYS A 82 -6.10 -0.89 -4.15
C LYS A 82 -5.37 -1.95 -3.31
N ASN A 83 -5.50 -1.85 -1.99
CA ASN A 83 -4.81 -2.72 -1.05
C ASN A 83 -5.63 -3.96 -0.65
N TRP A 84 -6.93 -3.93 -0.97
CA TRP A 84 -7.90 -4.97 -0.65
C TRP A 84 -8.87 -5.16 -1.81
N ASN A 85 -9.41 -6.37 -1.99
CA ASN A 85 -10.23 -6.67 -3.17
C ASN A 85 -11.56 -5.91 -3.21
N GLY A 86 -12.08 -5.43 -2.07
CA GLY A 86 -13.36 -4.73 -2.00
C GLY A 86 -14.48 -5.49 -2.76
N CYS A 87 -15.18 -4.79 -3.66
CA CYS A 87 -16.20 -5.37 -4.53
C CYS A 87 -15.68 -6.49 -5.43
N PHE A 88 -14.41 -6.43 -5.87
CA PHE A 88 -13.83 -7.43 -6.77
C PHE A 88 -13.72 -8.81 -6.12
N ARG A 89 -13.83 -8.92 -4.80
CA ARG A 89 -13.93 -10.23 -4.11
C ARG A 89 -15.04 -11.12 -4.69
N CYS A 90 -16.14 -10.54 -5.16
CA CYS A 90 -17.23 -11.26 -5.81
C CYS A 90 -17.39 -10.91 -7.30
N HIS A 91 -16.82 -9.78 -7.73
CA HIS A 91 -16.99 -9.23 -9.07
C HIS A 91 -15.76 -9.40 -9.98
N ASP A 92 -14.84 -10.30 -9.65
CA ASP A 92 -13.64 -10.61 -10.45
C ASP A 92 -13.93 -11.47 -11.69
N GLY A 93 -15.19 -11.86 -11.93
CA GLY A 93 -15.58 -12.75 -13.03
C GLY A 93 -15.33 -14.23 -12.75
N LYS A 94 -14.84 -14.61 -11.56
CA LYS A 94 -14.66 -16.03 -11.16
C LYS A 94 -15.92 -16.63 -10.56
N HIS A 95 -16.86 -15.79 -10.14
CA HIS A 95 -18.18 -16.20 -9.65
C HIS A 95 -19.17 -16.26 -10.80
N VAL A 96 -20.09 -17.23 -10.78
CA VAL A 96 -21.15 -17.39 -11.78
C VAL A 96 -22.53 -17.35 -11.13
N ALA A 97 -23.53 -16.92 -11.90
CA ALA A 97 -24.92 -17.02 -11.52
C ALA A 97 -25.32 -18.49 -11.28
N ALA A 98 -26.40 -18.72 -10.54
CA ALA A 98 -26.84 -20.07 -10.15
C ALA A 98 -27.12 -21.00 -11.36
N ASP A 99 -27.46 -20.43 -12.52
CA ASP A 99 -27.68 -21.17 -13.77
C ASP A 99 -26.39 -21.44 -14.56
N GLY A 100 -25.25 -20.95 -14.09
CA GLY A 100 -23.92 -21.10 -14.69
C GLY A 100 -23.70 -20.28 -15.97
N LYS A 101 -24.67 -19.47 -16.42
CA LYS A 101 -24.62 -18.83 -17.75
C LYS A 101 -23.92 -17.48 -17.76
N VAL A 102 -23.88 -16.81 -16.61
CA VAL A 102 -23.38 -15.43 -16.50
C VAL A 102 -22.30 -15.38 -15.42
N SER A 103 -21.12 -14.86 -15.77
CA SER A 103 -20.09 -14.52 -14.79
C SER A 103 -20.39 -13.16 -14.15
N ILE A 104 -20.14 -13.06 -12.85
CA ILE A 104 -20.32 -11.84 -12.07
C ILE A 104 -19.04 -11.01 -12.22
N LYS A 105 -19.03 -10.12 -13.23
CA LYS A 105 -17.88 -9.26 -13.55
C LYS A 105 -18.20 -7.79 -13.29
N ALA A 106 -17.31 -7.11 -12.60
CA ALA A 106 -17.20 -5.65 -12.52
C ALA A 106 -15.75 -5.26 -12.21
N SER A 107 -14.78 -5.90 -12.86
CA SER A 107 -13.34 -5.71 -12.62
C SER A 107 -12.68 -4.68 -13.54
N ASP A 108 -13.43 -4.12 -14.48
CA ASP A 108 -12.95 -3.02 -15.33
C ASP A 108 -13.02 -1.70 -14.56
N CYS A 109 -11.97 -0.88 -14.62
CA CYS A 109 -11.91 0.42 -13.93
C CYS A 109 -13.08 1.35 -14.31
N ARG A 110 -13.52 1.29 -15.57
CA ARG A 110 -14.65 2.06 -16.10
C ARG A 110 -16.00 1.59 -15.59
N SER A 111 -16.06 0.42 -14.92
CA SER A 111 -17.28 -0.04 -14.24
C SER A 111 -17.71 0.91 -13.12
N CYS A 112 -16.75 1.62 -12.51
CA CYS A 112 -17.00 2.52 -11.38
C CYS A 112 -16.39 3.92 -11.54
N HIS A 113 -15.38 4.09 -12.40
CA HIS A 113 -14.63 5.34 -12.54
C HIS A 113 -14.72 5.92 -13.95
N LEU A 114 -14.75 7.26 -14.04
CA LEU A 114 -14.47 7.99 -15.26
C LEU A 114 -13.14 8.73 -15.10
N ILE A 115 -12.06 8.15 -15.63
CA ILE A 115 -10.70 8.68 -15.47
C ILE A 115 -10.50 9.84 -16.45
N LEU A 116 -10.68 11.08 -15.97
CA LEU A 116 -10.56 12.27 -16.82
C LEU A 116 -9.10 12.61 -17.17
N ALA A 117 -8.17 12.39 -16.23
CA ALA A 117 -6.73 12.57 -16.38
C ALA A 117 -6.00 11.67 -15.37
N GLN A 118 -4.75 11.31 -15.67
CA GLN A 118 -3.90 10.47 -14.81
C GLN A 118 -2.41 10.71 -15.13
N GLY A 119 -1.51 10.23 -14.27
CA GLY A 119 -0.06 10.42 -14.41
C GLY A 119 0.48 11.57 -13.56
N SER A 120 1.54 12.22 -14.02
CA SER A 120 2.21 13.32 -13.30
C SER A 120 2.67 14.41 -14.27
N GLY A 121 2.84 15.64 -13.78
CA GLY A 121 3.24 16.78 -14.60
C GLY A 121 2.25 17.05 -15.75
N GLU A 122 2.77 17.29 -16.95
CA GLU A 122 2.00 17.57 -18.17
C GLU A 122 0.98 16.47 -18.52
N ALA A 123 1.20 15.22 -18.08
CA ALA A 123 0.24 14.14 -18.31
C ALA A 123 -1.12 14.42 -17.63
N LEU A 124 -1.14 15.17 -16.51
CA LEU A 124 -2.39 15.57 -15.84
C LEU A 124 -3.17 16.62 -16.64
N GLU A 125 -2.55 17.30 -17.59
CA GLU A 125 -3.20 18.28 -18.46
C GLU A 125 -3.95 17.62 -19.63
N GLN A 126 -3.69 16.34 -19.90
CA GLN A 126 -4.30 15.57 -20.97
C GLN A 126 -5.70 15.06 -20.58
N ILE A 127 -6.67 15.98 -20.52
CA ILE A 127 -8.04 15.68 -20.13
C ILE A 127 -8.81 14.98 -21.25
N ASN A 128 -9.50 13.89 -20.92
CA ASN A 128 -10.44 13.21 -21.81
C ASN A 128 -11.82 13.08 -21.14
N ALA A 129 -12.78 13.84 -21.63
CA ALA A 129 -14.16 13.81 -21.12
C ALA A 129 -14.89 12.47 -21.34
N LYS A 130 -14.43 11.63 -22.28
CA LYS A 130 -14.95 10.26 -22.49
C LYS A 130 -14.28 9.23 -21.56
N GLY A 131 -13.30 9.66 -20.78
CA GLY A 131 -12.51 8.85 -19.87
C GLY A 131 -11.39 8.10 -20.56
N HIS A 132 -10.25 8.00 -19.90
CA HIS A 132 -9.11 7.17 -20.27
C HIS A 132 -9.24 5.76 -19.70
N ASP A 133 -8.51 4.82 -20.30
CA ASP A 133 -8.23 3.53 -19.68
C ASP A 133 -7.19 3.70 -18.58
N PHE A 134 -7.28 2.95 -17.50
CA PHE A 134 -6.33 3.05 -16.39
C PHE A 134 -4.92 2.64 -16.82
N ILE A 135 -3.91 3.39 -16.37
CA ILE A 135 -2.51 3.00 -16.50
C ILE A 135 -1.87 2.85 -15.12
N HIS A 136 -1.08 1.80 -14.94
CA HIS A 136 -0.19 1.69 -13.79
C HIS A 136 1.10 2.48 -14.08
N THR A 137 1.76 3.01 -13.04
CA THR A 137 2.93 3.89 -13.17
C THR A 137 4.11 3.25 -13.92
N ASP A 138 4.22 1.93 -13.86
CA ASP A 138 5.38 1.18 -14.35
C ASP A 138 5.12 0.35 -15.62
N ALA A 139 3.85 0.25 -16.08
CA ALA A 139 3.47 -0.25 -17.41
C ALA A 139 1.95 -0.08 -17.62
N PRO A 140 1.46 -0.14 -18.87
CA PRO A 140 0.04 -0.39 -19.13
C PRO A 140 -0.33 -1.84 -18.75
N TYR A 141 -0.55 -2.09 -17.45
CA TYR A 141 -1.07 -3.35 -16.94
C TYR A 141 -2.61 -3.29 -16.96
N ALA A 142 -3.24 -3.93 -17.95
CA ALA A 142 -4.70 -3.95 -18.07
C ALA A 142 -5.37 -5.11 -17.31
N GLU A 143 -4.62 -6.13 -16.84
CA GLU A 143 -5.22 -7.42 -16.45
C GLU A 143 -4.88 -7.95 -15.03
N PHE A 144 -4.10 -7.23 -14.21
CA PHE A 144 -3.71 -7.71 -12.88
C PHE A 144 -4.57 -7.14 -11.75
N SER A 145 -4.71 -7.90 -10.66
CA SER A 145 -5.31 -7.38 -9.43
C SER A 145 -4.30 -6.51 -8.69
N CYS A 146 -4.70 -5.29 -8.32
CA CYS A 146 -3.85 -4.35 -7.59
C CYS A 146 -3.30 -4.96 -6.29
N VAL A 147 -4.10 -5.80 -5.63
CA VAL A 147 -3.78 -6.38 -4.31
C VAL A 147 -2.66 -7.42 -4.36
N ASP A 148 -2.34 -7.95 -5.54
CA ASP A 148 -1.28 -8.95 -5.70
C ASP A 148 0.10 -8.32 -5.38
N CYS A 149 0.25 -7.03 -5.67
CA CYS A 149 1.45 -6.23 -5.36
C CYS A 149 1.22 -5.22 -4.23
N HIS A 150 0.03 -4.65 -4.09
CA HIS A 150 -0.29 -3.65 -3.06
C HIS A 150 -0.90 -4.31 -1.82
N THR A 151 -0.04 -4.65 -0.86
CA THR A 151 -0.45 -5.42 0.34
C THR A 151 -0.44 -4.60 1.63
N GLY A 152 -0.23 -3.29 1.55
CA GLY A 152 0.06 -2.44 2.72
C GLY A 152 1.47 -2.62 3.30
N GLY A 153 2.30 -3.48 2.71
CA GLY A 153 3.74 -3.59 2.98
C GLY A 153 4.61 -3.10 1.82
N PRO A 154 5.90 -3.47 1.80
CA PRO A 154 6.76 -3.29 0.63
C PRO A 154 6.11 -3.92 -0.59
N GLN A 155 6.06 -3.15 -1.68
CA GLN A 155 5.55 -3.63 -2.96
C GLN A 155 6.57 -4.60 -3.56
N LYS A 156 6.08 -5.72 -4.10
CA LYS A 156 6.90 -6.74 -4.77
C LYS A 156 7.20 -6.36 -6.20
#